data_AF-W7SUS8-F1
#
_entry.id   AF-W7SUS8-F1
#
_cell.length_a   1.000
_cell.length_b   1.000
_cell.length_c   1.000
_cell.angle_alpha   90.00
_cell.angle_beta   90.00
_cell.angle_gamma   90.00
#
_symmetry.space_group_name_H-M   'P 1'
#
loop_
_entity.id
_entity.type
_entity.pdbx_description
1 polymer ?
#
loop_
_entity_poly.entity_id
_entity_poly.type
_entity_poly.pdbx_seq_one_letter_code
_entity_poly.pdbx_strand_id
1 'polypeptide(L)'
;MSPVEYRILGPVEVRTGAGRIRLAGVKQRTMLTALLLATGKFLSERELNRLLWGSRPPATCDAQIYNHISRLRKALGAGVITARRGPAYQLSTDGASFDLAEFEALAARGQVALRAGRWEDASGLLRAGLARWRGPALADVSEHLATPRAPSPGRRSASTRGRA
;
A
#
# COMPACT_ATOMS: atom_id res chain seq x y z
N MET A 1 -15.28 -3.26 -18.02
CA MET A 1 -14.91 -3.95 -16.77
C MET A 1 -14.80 -2.88 -15.70
N SER A 2 -15.56 -2.97 -14.61
CA SER A 2 -15.40 -2.01 -13.52
C SER A 2 -14.00 -2.17 -12.93
N PRO A 3 -13.25 -1.07 -12.75
CA PRO A 3 -11.89 -1.12 -12.24
C PRO A 3 -11.85 -1.80 -10.86
N VAL A 4 -10.73 -2.46 -10.55
CA VAL A 4 -10.50 -2.99 -9.21
C VAL A 4 -10.39 -1.81 -8.24
N GLU A 5 -11.03 -1.90 -7.09
CA GLU A 5 -10.97 -0.89 -6.04
C GLU A 5 -10.25 -1.45 -4.82
N TYR A 6 -9.13 -0.83 -4.45
CA TYR A 6 -8.35 -1.13 -3.27
C TYR A 6 -8.64 -0.15 -2.15
N ARG A 7 -8.86 -0.71 -0.96
CA ARG A 7 -9.41 0.01 0.18
C ARG A 7 -8.59 -0.30 1.43
N ILE A 8 -7.75 0.62 1.89
CA ILE A 8 -6.87 0.42 3.08
C ILE A 8 -7.01 1.49 4.16
N LEU A 9 -7.73 2.58 3.89
CA LEU A 9 -8.07 3.60 4.89
C LEU A 9 -9.22 3.12 5.77
N GLY A 10 -9.00 2.02 6.48
CA GLY A 10 -9.97 1.24 7.25
C GLY A 10 -9.62 -0.25 7.20
N PRO A 11 -10.57 -1.16 7.48
CA PRO A 11 -10.39 -2.58 7.19
C PRO A 11 -10.06 -2.80 5.71
N VAL A 12 -9.13 -3.73 5.43
CA VAL A 12 -8.65 -3.95 4.06
C VAL A 12 -9.74 -4.62 3.23
N GLU A 13 -10.15 -3.94 2.16
CA GLU A 13 -11.13 -4.43 1.19
C GLU A 13 -10.58 -4.39 -0.23
N VAL A 14 -11.04 -5.34 -1.04
CA VAL A 14 -10.87 -5.31 -2.49
C VAL A 14 -12.23 -5.54 -3.12
N ARG A 15 -12.59 -4.70 -4.09
CA ARG A 15 -13.86 -4.80 -4.81
C ARG A 15 -13.59 -4.82 -6.32
N THR A 16 -14.43 -5.52 -7.04
CA THR A 16 -14.47 -5.52 -8.51
C THR A 16 -15.90 -5.30 -8.97
N GLY A 17 -16.13 -5.22 -10.29
CA GLY A 17 -17.48 -5.22 -10.84
C GLY A 17 -18.33 -6.44 -10.44
N ALA A 18 -17.70 -7.54 -10.03
CA ALA A 18 -18.38 -8.75 -9.57
C ALA A 18 -18.65 -8.76 -8.04
N GLY A 19 -18.21 -7.73 -7.31
CA GLY A 19 -18.40 -7.62 -5.86
C GLY A 19 -17.12 -7.67 -5.04
N ARG A 20 -17.24 -7.95 -3.75
CA ARG A 20 -16.12 -7.97 -2.80
C ARG A 20 -15.30 -9.26 -2.95
N ILE A 21 -13.98 -9.12 -3.11
CA ILE A 21 -13.04 -10.24 -3.08
C ILE A 21 -12.74 -10.61 -1.63
N ARG A 22 -12.85 -11.90 -1.31
CA ARG A 22 -12.49 -12.43 0.01
C ARG A 22 -10.97 -12.60 0.12
N LEU A 23 -10.37 -11.93 1.10
CA LEU A 23 -8.96 -12.12 1.48
C LEU A 23 -8.86 -13.09 2.66
N ALA A 24 -8.08 -14.16 2.50
CA ALA A 24 -7.88 -15.23 3.46
C ALA A 24 -6.95 -14.79 4.61
N GLY A 25 -7.57 -14.16 5.62
CA GLY A 25 -6.96 -13.88 6.91
C GLY A 25 -5.96 -12.71 6.92
N VAL A 26 -5.42 -12.45 8.10
CA VAL A 26 -4.56 -11.30 8.40
C VAL A 26 -3.32 -11.26 7.50
N LYS A 27 -2.64 -12.40 7.28
CA LYS A 27 -1.40 -12.44 6.49
C LYS A 27 -1.62 -12.15 5.01
N GLN A 28 -2.73 -12.61 4.39
CA GLN A 28 -3.02 -12.25 3.00
C GLN A 28 -3.38 -10.77 2.85
N ARG A 29 -4.16 -10.20 3.79
CA ARG A 29 -4.42 -8.75 3.83
C ARG A 29 -3.13 -7.96 3.97
N THR A 30 -2.27 -8.36 4.91
CA THR A 30 -0.95 -7.75 5.12
C THR A 30 -0.09 -7.80 3.87
N MET A 31 -0.02 -8.94 3.18
CA MET A 31 0.72 -9.11 1.92
C MET A 31 0.24 -8.11 0.86
N LEU A 32 -1.08 -8.05 0.64
CA LEU A 32 -1.67 -7.14 -0.32
C LEU A 32 -1.36 -5.68 0.05
N THR A 33 -1.60 -5.30 1.30
CA THR A 33 -1.39 -3.93 1.75
C THR A 33 0.07 -3.52 1.69
N ALA A 34 1.01 -4.40 2.02
CA ALA A 34 2.44 -4.15 1.85
C ALA A 34 2.80 -3.83 0.39
N LEU A 35 2.27 -4.60 -0.57
CA LEU A 35 2.49 -4.38 -1.99
C LEU A 35 1.84 -3.08 -2.49
N LEU A 36 0.64 -2.75 -2.01
CA LEU A 36 -0.03 -1.48 -2.34
C LEU A 36 0.75 -0.27 -1.82
N LEU A 37 1.23 -0.32 -0.57
CA LEU A 37 2.03 0.74 0.05
C LEU A 37 3.42 0.87 -0.56
N ALA A 38 3.93 -0.16 -1.23
CA ALA A 38 5.15 -0.08 -2.02
C ALA A 38 4.98 0.76 -3.30
N THR A 39 3.74 1.12 -3.67
CA THR A 39 3.39 2.02 -4.79
C THR A 39 4.12 1.66 -6.08
N GLY A 40 3.99 0.40 -6.52
CA GLY A 40 4.67 -0.08 -7.72
C GLY A 40 6.19 -0.27 -7.55
N LYS A 41 6.71 -0.43 -6.33
CA LYS A 41 8.09 -0.91 -6.12
C LYS A 41 8.10 -2.42 -5.85
N PHE A 42 9.21 -3.07 -6.22
CA PHE A 42 9.42 -4.48 -5.89
C PHE A 42 9.76 -4.63 -4.40
N LEU A 43 9.05 -5.55 -3.72
CA LEU A 43 9.38 -6.03 -2.38
C LEU A 43 10.00 -7.41 -2.45
N SER A 44 11.18 -7.58 -1.86
CA SER A 44 11.84 -8.88 -1.71
C SER A 44 11.10 -9.81 -0.74
N GLU A 45 11.29 -11.12 -0.86
CA GLU A 45 10.81 -12.10 0.13
C GLU A 45 11.26 -11.76 1.54
N ARG A 46 12.50 -11.28 1.72
CA ARG A 46 13.01 -10.86 3.04
C ARG A 46 12.23 -9.67 3.61
N GLU A 47 11.82 -8.72 2.78
CA GLU A 47 10.98 -7.59 3.21
C GLU A 47 9.58 -8.05 3.56
N LEU A 48 8.97 -8.88 2.71
CA LEU A 48 7.65 -9.45 2.97
C LEU A 48 7.66 -10.30 4.25
N ASN A 49 8.70 -11.11 4.47
CA ASN A 49 8.88 -11.90 5.69
C ASN A 49 8.85 -11.02 6.95
N ARG A 50 9.56 -9.89 6.93
CA ARG A 50 9.57 -8.94 8.06
C ARG A 50 8.21 -8.27 8.28
N LEU A 51 7.54 -7.87 7.21
CA LEU A 51 6.21 -7.23 7.32
C LEU A 51 5.13 -8.22 7.77
N LEU A 52 5.30 -9.50 7.45
CA LEU A 52 4.36 -10.55 7.80
C LEU A 52 4.63 -11.12 9.19
N TRP A 53 5.87 -11.46 9.55
CA TRP A 53 6.20 -12.19 10.78
C TRP A 53 7.27 -11.52 11.66
N GLY A 54 7.72 -10.32 11.30
CA GLY A 54 8.73 -9.60 12.07
C GLY A 54 10.05 -10.37 12.14
N SER A 55 10.60 -10.51 13.35
CA SER A 55 11.88 -11.18 13.60
C SER A 55 11.75 -12.70 13.82
N ARG A 56 10.54 -13.27 13.82
CA ARG A 56 10.29 -14.68 14.11
C ARG A 56 9.45 -15.35 13.01
N PRO A 57 9.96 -15.43 11.77
CA PRO A 57 9.26 -16.13 10.70
C PRO A 57 9.18 -17.64 10.96
N PRO A 58 8.10 -18.31 10.53
CA PRO A 58 8.04 -19.77 10.55
C PRO A 58 9.05 -20.36 9.56
N ALA A 59 9.46 -21.61 9.79
CA ALA A 59 10.34 -22.34 8.87
C ALA A 59 9.78 -22.45 7.43
N THR A 60 8.45 -22.34 7.28
CA THR A 60 7.74 -22.41 6.00
C THR A 60 7.42 -21.03 5.40
N CYS A 61 8.05 -19.94 5.86
CA CYS A 61 7.71 -18.58 5.47
C CYS A 61 7.75 -18.36 3.94
N ASP A 62 8.79 -18.82 3.27
CA ASP A 62 8.92 -18.65 1.81
C ASP A 62 7.78 -19.37 1.07
N ALA A 63 7.49 -20.62 1.42
CA ALA A 63 6.35 -21.37 0.87
C ALA A 63 5.01 -20.66 1.13
N GLN A 64 4.85 -20.03 2.30
CA GLN A 64 3.65 -19.24 2.61
C GLN A 64 3.56 -17.96 1.77
N ILE A 65 4.68 -17.28 1.49
CA ILE A 65 4.71 -16.15 0.55
C ILE A 65 4.21 -16.57 -0.82
N TYR A 66 4.77 -17.63 -1.41
CA TYR A 66 4.34 -18.14 -2.71
C TYR A 66 2.84 -18.46 -2.73
N ASN A 67 2.33 -19.11 -1.68
CA ASN A 67 0.90 -19.43 -1.55
C ASN A 67 0.02 -18.18 -1.49
N HIS A 68 0.42 -17.15 -0.74
CA HIS A 68 -0.32 -15.89 -0.67
C HIS A 68 -0.31 -15.14 -2.00
N ILE A 69 0.84 -15.07 -2.68
CA ILE A 69 0.96 -14.44 -4.01
C ILE A 69 0.10 -15.19 -5.03
N SER A 70 0.14 -16.52 -5.05
CA SER A 70 -0.68 -17.34 -5.94
C SER A 70 -2.18 -17.09 -5.74
N ARG A 71 -2.65 -17.06 -4.48
CA ARG A 71 -4.05 -16.75 -4.17
C ARG A 71 -4.44 -15.32 -4.57
N LEU A 72 -3.56 -14.34 -4.37
CA LEU A 72 -3.81 -12.97 -4.80
C LEU A 72 -3.89 -12.86 -6.32
N ARG A 73 -2.98 -13.50 -7.07
CA ARG A 73 -3.04 -13.57 -8.54
C ARG A 73 -4.32 -14.22 -9.04
N LYS A 74 -4.77 -15.30 -8.39
CA LYS A 74 -6.05 -15.94 -8.73
C LYS A 74 -7.24 -15.02 -8.50
N ALA A 75 -7.20 -14.20 -7.45
CA ALA A 75 -8.30 -13.32 -7.08
C ALA A 75 -8.33 -12.01 -7.89
N LEU A 76 -7.17 -11.41 -8.16
CA LEU A 76 -7.02 -10.09 -8.78
C LEU A 76 -6.76 -10.16 -10.30
N GLY A 77 -6.32 -11.30 -10.80
CA GLY A 77 -5.81 -11.48 -12.15
C GLY A 77 -4.29 -11.68 -12.15
N ALA A 78 -3.81 -12.59 -13.01
CA ALA A 78 -2.41 -13.03 -13.00
C ALA A 78 -1.39 -11.90 -13.27
N GLY A 79 -1.79 -10.88 -14.05
CA GLY A 79 -0.93 -9.74 -14.42
C GLY A 79 -0.80 -8.64 -13.36
N VAL A 80 -1.64 -8.66 -12.31
CA VAL A 80 -1.66 -7.60 -11.29
C VAL A 80 -0.41 -7.63 -10.41
N ILE A 81 0.12 -8.84 -10.16
CA ILE A 81 1.33 -9.03 -9.35
C ILE A 81 2.43 -9.65 -10.21
N THR A 82 3.46 -8.88 -10.50
CA THR A 82 4.64 -9.32 -11.27
C THR A 82 5.75 -9.78 -10.34
N ALA A 83 6.67 -10.59 -10.86
CA ALA A 83 7.87 -11.01 -10.17
C ALA A 83 9.11 -10.75 -11.05
N ARG A 84 10.25 -10.41 -10.44
CA ARG A 84 11.53 -10.23 -11.15
C ARG A 84 12.37 -11.52 -11.11
N ARG A 85 13.49 -11.56 -11.84
CA ARG A 85 14.58 -12.52 -11.57
C ARG A 85 15.15 -12.25 -10.17
N GLY A 86 15.01 -13.23 -9.28
CA GLY A 86 15.14 -13.08 -7.81
C GLY A 86 13.76 -12.88 -7.15
N PRO A 87 13.48 -13.45 -5.97
CA PRO A 87 12.13 -13.49 -5.44
C PRO A 87 11.72 -12.13 -4.85
N ALA A 88 11.25 -11.27 -5.73
CA ALA A 88 10.68 -9.98 -5.41
C ALA A 88 9.38 -9.77 -6.18
N TYR A 89 8.41 -9.14 -5.53
CA TYR A 89 7.03 -9.00 -6.02
C TYR A 89 6.64 -7.52 -6.09
N GLN A 90 5.90 -7.15 -7.11
CA GLN A 90 5.38 -5.81 -7.32
C GLN A 90 3.90 -5.93 -7.67
N LEU A 91 3.07 -5.06 -7.11
CA LEU A 91 1.67 -4.94 -7.50
C LEU A 91 1.49 -3.68 -8.34
N SER A 92 0.88 -3.82 -9.51
CA SER A 92 0.41 -2.68 -10.31
C SER A 92 -1.00 -2.30 -9.88
N THR A 93 -1.21 -0.98 -9.73
CA THR A 93 -2.54 -0.37 -9.52
C THR A 93 -3.04 0.30 -10.80
N ASP A 94 -2.46 -0.01 -11.96
CA ASP A 94 -2.86 0.59 -13.23
C ASP A 94 -4.30 0.18 -13.57
N GLY A 95 -5.15 1.19 -13.83
CA GLY A 95 -6.58 0.96 -14.07
C GLY A 95 -7.35 0.50 -12.84
N ALA A 96 -6.78 0.61 -11.63
CA ALA A 96 -7.47 0.40 -10.36
C ALA A 96 -7.67 1.72 -9.61
N SER A 97 -8.73 1.82 -8.82
CA SER A 97 -8.86 2.88 -7.82
C SER A 97 -8.21 2.45 -6.51
N PHE A 98 -7.60 3.40 -5.81
CA PHE A 98 -6.92 3.16 -4.55
C PHE A 98 -7.19 4.32 -3.59
N ASP A 99 -7.89 4.03 -2.49
CA ASP A 99 -8.39 5.06 -1.57
C ASP A 99 -7.28 5.93 -0.94
N LEU A 100 -6.10 5.35 -0.67
CA LEU A 100 -4.94 6.10 -0.19
C LEU A 100 -4.43 7.09 -1.26
N ALA A 101 -4.27 6.65 -2.51
CA ALA A 101 -3.81 7.53 -3.57
C ALA A 101 -4.80 8.67 -3.85
N GLU A 102 -6.11 8.36 -3.79
CA GLU A 102 -7.17 9.38 -3.90
C GLU A 102 -7.12 10.37 -2.74
N PHE A 103 -6.94 9.89 -1.51
CA PHE A 103 -6.78 10.72 -0.31
C PHE A 103 -5.57 11.66 -0.45
N GLU A 104 -4.41 11.12 -0.83
CA GLU A 104 -3.17 11.90 -1.00
C GLU A 104 -3.34 12.99 -2.08
N ALA A 105 -3.99 12.65 -3.21
CA ALA A 105 -4.27 13.61 -4.28
C ALA A 105 -5.23 14.72 -3.82
N LEU A 106 -6.29 14.38 -3.09
CA LEU A 106 -7.25 15.34 -2.52
C LEU A 106 -6.57 16.24 -1.48
N ALA A 107 -5.74 15.67 -0.60
CA ALA A 107 -4.99 16.40 0.40
C ALA A 107 -3.99 17.37 -0.24
N ALA A 108 -3.23 16.92 -1.25
CA ALA A 108 -2.28 17.78 -1.97
C ALA A 108 -2.99 18.96 -2.65
N ARG A 109 -4.12 18.71 -3.34
CA ARG A 109 -4.92 19.78 -3.96
C ARG A 109 -5.51 20.73 -2.93
N GLY A 110 -6.00 20.22 -1.80
CA GLY A 110 -6.51 21.02 -0.69
C GLY A 110 -5.44 21.95 -0.11
N GLN A 111 -4.20 21.45 0.06
CA GLN A 111 -3.07 22.26 0.50
C GLN A 111 -2.70 23.36 -0.49
N VAL A 112 -2.76 23.08 -1.81
CA VAL A 112 -2.55 24.10 -2.85
C VAL A 112 -3.63 25.17 -2.79
N ALA A 113 -4.91 24.80 -2.65
CA ALA A 113 -6.02 25.74 -2.52
C ALA A 113 -5.89 26.62 -1.25
N LEU A 114 -5.48 26.01 -0.14
CA LEU A 114 -5.24 26.70 1.13
C LEU A 114 -4.17 27.78 0.98
N ARG A 115 -3.03 27.45 0.36
CA ARG A 115 -1.93 28.41 0.10
C ARG A 115 -2.33 29.54 -0.86
N ALA A 116 -3.33 29.31 -1.70
CA ALA A 116 -3.86 30.29 -2.64
C ALA A 116 -5.03 31.13 -2.07
N GLY A 117 -5.36 30.97 -0.78
CA GLY A 117 -6.48 31.70 -0.14
C GLY A 117 -7.88 31.24 -0.58
N ARG A 118 -7.98 30.09 -1.28
CA ARG A 118 -9.26 29.53 -1.72
C ARG A 118 -9.80 28.59 -0.65
N TRP A 119 -10.28 29.19 0.43
CA TRP A 119 -10.65 28.47 1.66
C TRP A 119 -11.78 27.46 1.45
N GLU A 120 -12.79 27.80 0.66
CA GLU A 120 -13.93 26.93 0.39
C GLU A 120 -13.53 25.70 -0.44
N ASP A 121 -12.76 25.91 -1.51
CA ASP A 121 -12.15 24.83 -2.30
C ASP A 121 -11.30 23.89 -1.40
N ALA A 122 -10.44 24.48 -0.56
CA ALA A 122 -9.58 23.73 0.34
C ALA A 122 -10.40 22.86 1.31
N SER A 123 -11.42 23.45 1.93
CA SER A 123 -12.33 22.76 2.85
C SER A 123 -13.06 21.59 2.16
N GLY A 124 -13.59 21.82 0.96
CA GLY A 124 -14.27 20.78 0.18
C GLY A 124 -13.35 19.61 -0.18
N LEU A 125 -12.14 19.90 -0.66
CA LEU A 125 -11.15 18.89 -1.03
C LEU A 125 -10.68 18.07 0.18
N LEU A 126 -10.38 18.73 1.30
CA LEU A 126 -9.93 18.06 2.52
C LEU A 126 -11.04 17.19 3.13
N ARG A 127 -12.29 17.67 3.14
CA ARG A 127 -13.45 16.88 3.57
C ARG A 127 -13.67 15.66 2.69
N ALA A 128 -13.56 15.80 1.37
CA ALA A 128 -13.66 14.68 0.44
C ALA A 128 -12.56 13.63 0.66
N GLY A 129 -11.35 14.08 0.99
CA GLY A 129 -10.24 13.21 1.39
C GLY A 129 -10.56 12.46 2.69
N LEU A 130 -10.97 13.16 3.73
CA LEU A 130 -11.36 12.54 5.01
C LEU A 130 -12.49 11.52 4.85
N ALA A 131 -13.43 11.74 3.93
CA ALA A 131 -14.50 10.79 3.62
C ALA A 131 -14.02 9.45 3.02
N ARG A 132 -12.75 9.34 2.60
CA ARG A 132 -12.15 8.05 2.20
C ARG A 132 -11.90 7.12 3.39
N TRP A 133 -11.78 7.69 4.60
CA TRP A 133 -11.52 6.93 5.82
C TRP A 133 -12.79 6.23 6.29
N ARG A 134 -12.69 4.91 6.49
CA ARG A 134 -13.77 4.03 6.95
C ARG A 134 -13.54 3.50 8.37
N GLY A 135 -12.50 3.99 9.05
CA GLY A 135 -12.07 3.54 10.36
C GLY A 135 -10.56 3.66 10.54
N PRO A 136 -9.98 3.02 11.57
CA PRO A 136 -8.54 2.99 11.75
C PRO A 136 -7.86 2.36 10.53
N ALA A 137 -6.88 3.06 9.96
CA ALA A 137 -6.10 2.52 8.86
C ALA A 137 -5.36 1.26 9.31
N LEU A 138 -5.27 0.26 8.42
CA LEU A 138 -4.53 -0.97 8.69
C LEU A 138 -5.06 -1.78 9.90
N ALA A 139 -6.34 -1.64 10.26
CA ALA A 139 -6.92 -2.26 11.47
C ALA A 139 -6.87 -3.80 11.48
N ASP A 140 -6.81 -4.46 10.32
CA ASP A 140 -6.92 -5.90 10.17
C ASP A 140 -5.72 -6.57 9.47
N VAL A 141 -4.58 -5.88 9.47
CA VAL A 141 -3.28 -6.40 9.02
C VAL A 141 -2.37 -6.76 10.20
N SER A 142 -1.22 -7.37 9.90
CA SER A 142 -0.21 -7.73 10.89
C SER A 142 0.31 -6.48 11.60
N GLU A 143 0.50 -6.57 12.91
CA GLU A 143 1.10 -5.51 13.74
C GLU A 143 2.46 -5.02 13.19
N HIS A 144 3.22 -5.92 12.56
CA HIS A 144 4.53 -5.59 11.97
C HIS A 144 4.44 -4.68 10.74
N LEU A 145 3.29 -4.64 10.06
CA LEU A 145 3.01 -3.69 8.99
C LEU A 145 2.39 -2.39 9.53
N ALA A 146 1.55 -2.49 10.57
CA ALA A 146 0.89 -1.34 11.19
C ALA A 146 1.86 -0.47 12.01
N THR A 147 3.02 -0.99 12.38
CA THR A 147 4.05 -0.20 13.07
C THR A 147 4.62 0.85 12.11
N PRO A 148 4.57 2.16 12.46
CA PRO A 148 5.17 3.20 11.63
C PRO A 148 6.65 2.90 11.44
N ARG A 149 7.04 2.65 10.19
CA ARG A 149 8.46 2.55 9.86
C ARG A 149 9.03 3.96 10.04
N ALA A 150 9.85 4.16 11.08
CA ALA A 150 10.57 5.42 11.24
C ALA A 150 11.25 5.76 9.90
N PRO A 151 11.15 7.01 9.42
CA PRO A 151 11.78 7.39 8.16
C PRO A 151 13.26 7.00 8.24
N SER A 152 13.70 6.18 7.28
CA SER A 152 15.12 5.86 7.18
C SER A 152 15.86 7.19 7.05
N PRO A 153 16.84 7.51 7.93
CA PRO A 153 17.58 8.75 7.82
C PRO A 153 18.19 8.77 6.42
N GLY A 154 17.67 9.68 5.59
CA GLY A 154 18.14 9.83 4.22
C GLY A 154 19.64 9.98 4.26
N ARG A 155 20.35 9.16 3.46
CA ARG A 155 21.76 9.39 3.17
C ARG A 155 21.85 10.80 2.60
N ARG A 156 22.15 11.78 3.44
CA ARG A 156 22.63 13.08 3.01
C ARG A 156 23.94 12.78 2.31
N SER A 157 23.93 12.89 0.99
CA SER A 157 25.13 12.98 0.19
C SER A 157 25.99 14.07 0.82
N ALA A 158 27.14 13.67 1.35
CA ALA A 158 28.18 14.59 1.75
C ALA A 158 28.67 15.30 0.50
N SER A 159 28.11 16.48 0.24
CA SER A 159 28.78 17.51 -0.55
C SER A 159 29.84 18.11 0.36
N THR A 160 31.04 17.53 0.27
CA THR A 160 32.25 18.11 0.85
C THR A 160 32.47 19.47 0.20
N ARG A 161 32.51 20.51 1.04
CA ARG A 161 33.00 21.83 0.69
C ARG A 161 34.44 21.70 0.19
N GLY A 162 34.70 22.13 -1.05
CA GLY A 162 36.01 22.56 -1.50
C GLY A 162 35.99 24.07 -1.66
N ARG A 163 36.40 24.79 -0.62
CA ARG A 163 36.83 26.19 -0.73
C ARG A 163 38.28 26.19 -1.18
N ALA A 164 38.58 26.88 -2.26
CA ALA A 164 39.73 27.77 -2.42
C ALA A 164 39.39 28.72 -3.56
#